data_AF-A0A496UC74-F1
#
_entry.id   AF-A0A496UC74-F1
#
_cell.length_a   1.000
_cell.length_b   1.000
_cell.length_c   1.000
_cell.angle_alpha   90.00
_cell.angle_beta   90.00
_cell.angle_gamma   90.00
#
_symmetry.space_group_name_H-M   'P 1'
#
loop_
_entity.id
_entity.type
_entity.pdbx_description
1 polymer ?
#
loop_
_entity_poly.entity_id
_entity_poly.type
_entity_poly.pdbx_seq_one_letter_code
_entity_poly.pdbx_strand_id
1 'polypeptide(L)'
;MRRAALFAAIPAAVFVFALIARPASLGMKLKNSVEVYTQALSTGDAQEARSAMSPEMARGLSVEFLSRLSGTDVPSDFRFDGMDDNGFRMAGVTGDGGSRIVWFSTGENGILVTKDTAVDNILGSAVMLCRENAVLNPNGCCPVSGRPYEYDDQTGTVICPEGHLGDGLAIRSDDCALRRDSVAAELSEFLAAGYPYPENLEEMYTLSDGEYGRRGGYRCPDNGYKYYELRDGAIYCPFHEESSAAVVTQ
;
A
#
# COMPACT_ATOMS: atom_id res chain seq x y z
N MET A 1 43.58 -24.21 -53.15
CA MET A 1 43.56 -23.79 -51.73
C MET A 1 42.65 -22.58 -51.40
N ARG A 2 42.07 -21.84 -52.36
CA ARG A 2 41.20 -20.67 -52.06
C ARG A 2 39.75 -20.98 -51.62
N ARG A 3 39.24 -22.20 -51.80
CA ARG A 3 37.85 -22.55 -51.48
C ARG A 3 37.61 -22.89 -50.00
N ALA A 4 38.61 -23.38 -49.26
CA ALA A 4 38.46 -23.71 -47.84
C ALA A 4 38.35 -22.46 -46.93
N ALA A 5 38.98 -21.35 -47.31
CA ALA A 5 38.93 -20.10 -46.54
C ALA A 5 37.57 -19.39 -46.61
N LEU A 6 36.81 -19.55 -47.71
CA LEU A 6 35.48 -18.94 -47.84
C LEU A 6 34.41 -19.65 -47.00
N PHE A 7 34.52 -20.97 -46.82
CA PHE A 7 33.52 -21.74 -46.05
C PHE A 7 33.67 -21.59 -44.52
N ALA A 8 34.85 -21.22 -44.02
CA ALA A 8 35.05 -20.91 -42.60
C ALA A 8 34.65 -19.46 -42.23
N ALA A 9 34.70 -18.53 -43.19
CA ALA A 9 34.37 -17.13 -42.98
C ALA A 9 32.87 -16.89 -42.73
N ILE A 10 32.00 -17.69 -43.36
CA ILE A 10 30.54 -17.57 -43.23
C ILE A 10 30.04 -17.91 -41.81
N PRO A 11 30.36 -19.08 -41.20
CA PRO A 11 29.94 -19.40 -39.84
C PRO A 11 30.57 -18.48 -38.79
N ALA A 12 31.81 -18.03 -38.99
CA ALA A 12 32.45 -17.03 -38.12
C ALA A 12 31.71 -15.67 -38.19
N ALA A 13 31.32 -15.22 -39.38
CA ALA A 13 30.54 -14.01 -39.56
C ALA A 13 29.13 -14.12 -38.96
N VAL A 14 28.46 -15.27 -39.10
CA VAL A 14 27.15 -15.55 -38.47
C VAL A 14 27.26 -15.57 -36.94
N PHE A 15 28.32 -16.16 -36.39
CA PHE A 15 28.55 -16.18 -34.94
C PHE A 15 28.84 -14.78 -34.39
N VAL A 16 29.65 -13.98 -35.09
CA VAL A 16 29.90 -12.57 -34.74
C VAL A 16 28.62 -11.75 -34.86
N PHE A 17 27.81 -11.94 -35.91
CA PHE A 17 26.51 -11.28 -36.03
C PHE A 17 25.55 -11.69 -34.91
N ALA A 18 25.51 -12.96 -34.52
CA ALA A 18 24.69 -13.44 -33.40
C ALA A 18 25.16 -12.85 -32.05
N LEU A 19 26.47 -12.66 -31.85
CA LEU A 19 27.04 -12.01 -30.67
C LEU A 19 26.77 -10.49 -30.64
N ILE A 20 26.82 -9.83 -31.80
CA ILE A 20 26.53 -8.39 -31.92
C ILE A 20 25.02 -8.13 -31.83
N ALA A 21 24.17 -9.03 -32.34
CA ALA A 21 22.72 -8.90 -32.27
C ALA A 21 22.13 -9.27 -30.89
N ARG A 22 22.87 -10.03 -30.06
CA ARG A 22 22.47 -10.43 -28.71
C ARG A 22 22.04 -9.26 -27.81
N PRO A 23 22.80 -8.15 -27.67
CA PRO A 23 22.38 -7.00 -26.87
C PRO A 23 21.18 -6.24 -27.46
N ALA A 24 20.88 -6.39 -28.75
CA ALA A 24 19.69 -5.81 -29.39
C ALA A 24 18.48 -6.76 -29.39
N SER A 25 18.63 -7.99 -28.85
CA SER A 25 17.56 -8.97 -28.80
C SER A 25 16.39 -8.47 -27.96
N LEU A 26 15.17 -8.88 -28.33
CA LEU A 26 13.97 -8.52 -27.58
C LEU A 26 14.10 -8.92 -26.10
N GLY A 27 14.60 -10.13 -25.82
CA GLY A 27 14.80 -10.60 -24.45
C GLY A 27 15.72 -9.70 -23.60
N MET A 28 16.82 -9.18 -24.17
CA MET A 28 17.68 -8.23 -23.48
C MET A 28 17.00 -6.88 -23.25
N LYS A 29 16.24 -6.39 -24.23
CA LYS A 29 15.46 -5.14 -24.06
C LYS A 29 14.43 -5.28 -22.95
N LEU A 30 13.70 -6.40 -22.92
CA LEU A 30 12.72 -6.70 -21.88
C LEU A 30 13.37 -6.74 -20.50
N LYS A 31 14.47 -7.49 -20.37
CA LYS A 31 15.22 -7.58 -19.11
C LYS A 31 15.69 -6.20 -18.63
N ASN A 32 16.33 -5.43 -19.51
CA ASN A 32 16.80 -4.09 -19.16
C ASN A 32 15.64 -3.16 -18.76
N SER A 33 14.49 -3.21 -19.44
CA SER A 33 13.32 -2.41 -19.08
C SER A 33 12.78 -2.75 -17.70
N VAL A 34 12.70 -4.04 -17.35
CA VAL A 34 12.28 -4.49 -16.01
C VAL A 34 13.30 -4.05 -14.95
N GLU A 35 14.59 -4.22 -15.22
CA GLU A 35 15.66 -3.79 -14.29
C GLU A 35 15.62 -2.28 -14.04
N VAL A 36 15.52 -1.46 -15.09
CA VAL A 36 15.39 0.01 -14.95
C VAL A 36 14.16 0.39 -14.14
N TYR A 37 13.00 -0.18 -14.45
CA TYR A 37 11.75 0.09 -13.72
C TYR A 37 11.84 -0.29 -12.23
N THR A 38 12.31 -1.51 -11.94
CA THR A 38 12.41 -1.99 -10.56
C THR A 38 13.48 -1.25 -9.76
N GLN A 39 14.59 -0.87 -10.40
CA GLN A 39 15.61 -0.02 -9.82
C GLN A 39 15.03 1.35 -9.46
N ALA A 40 14.32 2.01 -10.39
CA ALA A 40 13.68 3.30 -10.16
C ALA A 40 12.73 3.27 -8.96
N LEU A 41 11.91 2.21 -8.83
CA LEU A 41 11.07 2.02 -7.64
C LEU A 41 11.90 1.89 -6.35
N SER A 42 12.95 1.06 -6.36
CA SER A 42 13.78 0.81 -5.18
C SER A 42 14.58 2.04 -4.71
N THR A 43 14.98 2.91 -5.64
CA THR A 43 15.72 4.15 -5.33
C THR A 43 14.79 5.32 -5.04
N GLY A 44 13.47 5.12 -5.13
CA GLY A 44 12.48 6.18 -4.94
C GLY A 44 12.35 7.15 -6.11
N ASP A 45 12.88 6.83 -7.29
CA ASP A 45 12.62 7.59 -8.52
C ASP A 45 11.23 7.22 -9.08
N ALA A 46 10.21 7.70 -8.38
CA ALA A 46 8.82 7.43 -8.68
C ALA A 46 8.40 8.00 -10.05
N GLN A 47 9.06 9.06 -10.53
CA GLN A 47 8.73 9.66 -11.82
C GLN A 47 9.24 8.79 -12.98
N GLU A 48 10.49 8.31 -12.89
CA GLU A 48 11.03 7.35 -13.86
C GLU A 48 10.24 6.04 -13.85
N ALA A 49 9.97 5.49 -12.66
CA ALA A 49 9.17 4.27 -12.53
C ALA A 49 7.77 4.42 -13.16
N ARG A 50 7.10 5.55 -12.93
CA ARG A 50 5.79 5.85 -13.53
C ARG A 50 5.86 6.01 -15.04
N SER A 51 6.94 6.57 -15.58
CA SER A 51 7.12 6.73 -17.04
C SER A 51 7.30 5.39 -17.77
N ALA A 52 7.78 4.36 -17.07
CA ALA A 52 7.92 3.00 -17.60
C ALA A 52 6.62 2.18 -17.54
N MET A 53 5.59 2.68 -16.86
CA MET A 53 4.29 2.01 -16.75
C MET A 53 3.39 2.29 -17.96
N SER A 54 2.49 1.36 -18.22
CA SER A 54 1.34 1.56 -19.10
C SER A 54 0.47 2.71 -18.59
N PRO A 55 -0.20 3.47 -19.48
CA PRO A 55 -1.12 4.53 -19.07
C PRO A 55 -2.21 4.06 -18.11
N GLU A 56 -2.68 2.83 -18.26
CA GLU A 56 -3.69 2.20 -17.41
C GLU A 56 -3.17 2.04 -15.98
N MET A 57 -1.98 1.46 -15.81
CA MET A 57 -1.34 1.31 -14.50
C MET A 57 -0.97 2.66 -13.88
N ALA A 58 -0.40 3.57 -14.68
CA ALA A 58 0.08 4.88 -14.22
C ALA A 58 -1.05 5.84 -13.80
N ARG A 59 -2.29 5.64 -14.28
CA ARG A 59 -3.44 6.49 -13.96
C ARG A 59 -3.91 6.34 -12.52
N GLY A 60 -3.84 5.12 -11.98
CA GLY A 60 -4.29 4.81 -10.62
C GLY A 60 -3.26 5.12 -9.53
N LEU A 61 -2.04 5.51 -9.90
CA LEU A 61 -0.90 5.62 -8.99
C LEU A 61 -0.31 7.03 -9.02
N SER A 62 -0.21 7.65 -7.84
CA SER A 62 0.50 8.91 -7.64
C SER A 62 2.01 8.69 -7.52
N VAL A 63 2.78 9.73 -7.80
CA VAL A 63 4.24 9.72 -7.60
C VAL A 63 4.56 9.48 -6.12
N GLU A 64 3.83 10.14 -5.22
CA GLU A 64 4.01 9.98 -3.77
C GLU A 64 3.75 8.55 -3.29
N PHE A 65 2.71 7.89 -3.83
CA PHE A 65 2.42 6.50 -3.51
C PHE A 65 3.55 5.57 -3.96
N LEU A 66 4.08 5.78 -5.18
CA LEU A 66 5.19 4.99 -5.70
C LEU A 66 6.47 5.18 -4.88
N SER A 67 6.71 6.36 -4.29
CA SER A 67 7.85 6.57 -3.39
C SER A 67 7.80 5.68 -2.14
N ARG A 68 6.64 5.12 -1.77
CA ARG A 68 6.52 4.13 -0.68
C ARG A 68 7.14 2.77 -1.02
N LEU A 69 7.42 2.52 -2.30
CA LEU A 69 8.16 1.34 -2.77
C LEU A 69 9.69 1.54 -2.68
N SER A 70 10.16 2.70 -2.23
CA SER A 70 11.59 2.92 -1.98
C SER A 70 12.11 1.94 -0.94
N GLY A 71 13.31 1.40 -1.18
CA GLY A 71 13.90 0.36 -0.35
C GLY A 71 13.26 -1.02 -0.47
N THR A 72 12.29 -1.21 -1.39
CA THR A 72 11.84 -2.56 -1.74
C THR A 72 12.97 -3.34 -2.38
N ASP A 73 13.04 -4.62 -2.03
CA ASP A 73 14.08 -5.49 -2.55
C ASP A 73 13.90 -5.73 -4.05
N VAL A 74 15.02 -5.66 -4.77
CA VAL A 74 15.07 -5.83 -6.22
C VAL A 74 15.75 -7.16 -6.50
N PRO A 75 15.07 -8.10 -7.18
CA PRO A 75 15.71 -9.31 -7.63
C PRO A 75 16.99 -9.03 -8.44
N SER A 76 18.06 -9.74 -8.09
CA SER A 76 19.34 -9.62 -8.79
C SER A 76 19.35 -10.23 -10.21
N ASP A 77 18.37 -11.08 -10.52
CA ASP A 77 18.20 -11.68 -11.85
C ASP A 77 16.71 -11.88 -12.14
N PHE A 78 16.22 -11.21 -13.17
CA PHE A 78 14.90 -11.46 -13.74
C PHE A 78 14.98 -12.46 -14.90
N ARG A 79 14.08 -13.43 -14.89
CA ARG A 79 13.96 -14.46 -15.94
C ARG A 79 12.58 -14.41 -16.57
N PHE A 80 12.54 -14.71 -17.86
CA PHE A 80 11.29 -14.86 -18.58
C PHE A 80 10.48 -16.02 -17.99
N ASP A 81 9.21 -15.77 -17.69
CA ASP A 81 8.31 -16.67 -16.98
C ASP A 81 6.96 -16.81 -17.70
N GLY A 82 6.98 -16.71 -19.03
CA GLY A 82 5.80 -16.96 -19.88
C GLY A 82 5.04 -15.69 -20.28
N MET A 83 3.79 -15.90 -20.71
CA MET A 83 2.90 -14.85 -21.18
C MET A 83 1.47 -15.19 -20.77
N ASP A 84 0.71 -14.18 -20.36
CA ASP A 84 -0.73 -14.26 -20.08
C ASP A 84 -1.46 -13.03 -20.62
N ASP A 85 -2.74 -12.86 -20.25
CA ASP A 85 -3.59 -11.75 -20.71
C ASP A 85 -3.05 -10.36 -20.35
N ASN A 86 -2.15 -10.26 -19.36
CA ASN A 86 -1.51 -9.00 -18.96
C ASN A 86 -0.22 -8.73 -19.75
N GLY A 87 0.23 -9.68 -20.57
CA GLY A 87 1.43 -9.58 -21.40
C GLY A 87 2.50 -10.60 -21.02
N PHE A 88 3.73 -10.29 -21.40
CA PHE A 88 4.89 -11.11 -21.08
C PHE A 88 5.26 -10.94 -19.61
N ARG A 89 5.70 -12.04 -18.99
CA ARG A 89 5.97 -12.10 -17.56
C ARG A 89 7.45 -12.32 -17.31
N MET A 90 8.01 -11.57 -16.37
CA MET A 90 9.34 -11.82 -15.83
C MET A 90 9.28 -11.97 -14.32
N ALA A 91 9.95 -13.00 -13.81
CA ALA A 91 10.01 -13.31 -12.40
C ALA A 91 11.45 -13.25 -11.90
N GLY A 92 11.64 -12.75 -10.69
CA GLY A 92 12.91 -12.72 -9.99
C GLY A 92 12.71 -13.08 -8.52
N VAL A 93 13.74 -13.69 -7.91
CA VAL A 93 13.74 -14.05 -6.49
C VAL A 93 14.29 -12.89 -5.67
N THR A 94 13.57 -12.48 -4.64
CA THR A 94 14.00 -11.44 -3.68
C THR A 94 14.92 -12.05 -2.61
N GLY A 95 15.71 -11.21 -1.94
CA GLY A 95 16.68 -11.61 -0.93
C GLY A 95 16.08 -12.25 0.32
N ASP A 96 14.79 -12.03 0.58
CA ASP A 96 14.00 -12.71 1.62
C ASP A 96 13.46 -14.08 1.19
N GLY A 97 13.75 -14.52 -0.04
CA GLY A 97 13.27 -15.78 -0.61
C GLY A 97 11.88 -15.70 -1.25
N GLY A 98 11.27 -14.52 -1.30
CA GLY A 98 10.04 -14.26 -2.06
C GLY A 98 10.27 -14.22 -3.58
N SER A 99 9.19 -13.97 -4.32
CA SER A 99 9.25 -13.73 -5.76
C SER A 99 8.57 -12.43 -6.13
N ARG A 100 9.22 -11.63 -6.97
CA ARG A 100 8.60 -10.47 -7.63
C ARG A 100 8.34 -10.82 -9.09
N ILE A 101 7.12 -10.54 -9.54
CA ILE A 101 6.68 -10.79 -10.91
C ILE A 101 6.26 -9.47 -11.53
N VAL A 102 6.82 -9.17 -12.70
CA VAL A 102 6.54 -7.97 -13.48
C VAL A 102 6.00 -8.38 -14.85
N TRP A 103 4.88 -7.78 -15.25
CA TRP A 103 4.29 -7.95 -16.57
C TRP A 103 4.55 -6.74 -17.43
N PHE A 104 4.73 -6.98 -18.73
CA PHE A 104 4.94 -5.92 -19.69
C PHE A 104 4.31 -6.24 -21.04
N SER A 105 3.95 -5.18 -21.75
CA SER A 105 3.49 -5.23 -23.13
C SER A 105 4.52 -4.54 -24.04
N THR A 106 4.54 -4.97 -25.30
CA THR A 106 5.36 -4.34 -26.34
C THR A 106 4.41 -3.64 -27.32
N GLY A 107 4.63 -2.35 -27.57
CA GLY A 107 3.81 -1.57 -28.50
C GLY A 107 4.62 -0.48 -29.20
N GLU A 108 3.89 0.44 -29.86
CA GLU A 108 4.49 1.58 -30.58
C GLU A 108 5.30 2.50 -29.65
N ASN A 109 4.91 2.55 -28.36
CA ASN A 109 5.58 3.34 -27.33
C ASN A 109 6.74 2.59 -26.63
N GLY A 110 7.13 1.42 -27.15
CA GLY A 110 8.18 0.59 -26.57
C GLY A 110 7.66 -0.49 -25.63
N ILE A 111 8.46 -0.80 -24.60
CA ILE A 111 8.15 -1.82 -23.59
C ILE A 111 7.60 -1.09 -22.37
N LEU A 112 6.36 -1.40 -21.98
CA LEU A 112 5.69 -0.76 -20.85
C LEU A 112 5.26 -1.80 -19.81
N VAL A 113 5.43 -1.47 -18.54
CA VAL A 113 5.00 -2.31 -17.42
C VAL A 113 3.49 -2.22 -17.27
N THR A 114 2.82 -3.36 -17.30
CA THR A 114 1.36 -3.46 -17.19
C THR A 114 0.91 -3.88 -15.78
N LYS A 115 1.73 -4.66 -15.07
CA LYS A 115 1.51 -5.08 -13.67
C LYS A 115 2.83 -5.36 -12.94
N ASP A 116 2.80 -5.27 -11.62
CA ASP A 116 3.91 -5.65 -10.74
C ASP A 116 3.35 -6.14 -9.39
N THR A 117 3.73 -7.33 -8.97
CA THR A 117 3.32 -7.89 -7.67
C THR A 117 3.71 -7.01 -6.48
N ALA A 118 4.82 -6.27 -6.55
CA ALA A 118 5.22 -5.37 -5.47
C ALA A 118 4.23 -4.21 -5.32
N VAL A 119 3.75 -3.67 -6.45
CA VAL A 119 2.72 -2.63 -6.47
C VAL A 119 1.39 -3.21 -5.97
N ASP A 120 0.99 -4.38 -6.48
CA ASP A 120 -0.25 -5.06 -6.08
C ASP A 120 -0.29 -5.36 -4.56
N ASN A 121 0.83 -5.77 -3.98
CA ASN A 121 0.93 -6.03 -2.54
C ASN A 121 0.65 -4.78 -1.71
N ILE A 122 1.16 -3.61 -2.12
CA ILE A 122 0.86 -2.35 -1.42
C ILE A 122 -0.57 -1.89 -1.72
N LEU A 123 -1.08 -2.10 -2.93
CA LEU A 123 -2.48 -1.83 -3.25
C LEU A 123 -3.46 -2.67 -2.41
N GLY A 124 -3.05 -3.83 -1.91
CA GLY A 124 -3.80 -4.58 -0.89
C GLY A 124 -4.11 -3.78 0.37
N SER A 125 -3.32 -2.73 0.67
CA SER A 125 -3.55 -1.79 1.78
C SER A 125 -4.26 -0.49 1.37
N ALA A 126 -4.62 -0.32 0.09
CA ALA A 126 -5.20 0.91 -0.46
C ALA A 126 -6.47 1.33 0.27
N VAL A 127 -7.37 0.38 0.57
CA VAL A 127 -8.62 0.63 1.31
C VAL A 127 -8.33 1.24 2.68
N MET A 128 -7.36 0.66 3.40
CA MET A 128 -6.97 1.12 4.73
C MET A 128 -6.38 2.52 4.70
N LEU A 129 -5.39 2.75 3.83
CA LEU A 129 -4.75 4.05 3.65
C LEU A 129 -5.76 5.13 3.25
N CYS A 130 -6.65 4.80 2.32
CA CYS A 130 -7.66 5.71 1.82
C CYS A 130 -8.67 6.05 2.91
N ARG A 131 -9.14 5.07 3.69
CA ARG A 131 -10.05 5.28 4.83
C ARG A 131 -9.41 6.17 5.90
N GLU A 132 -8.18 5.84 6.31
CA GLU A 132 -7.45 6.63 7.31
C GLU A 132 -7.31 8.09 6.88
N ASN A 133 -6.88 8.32 5.63
CA ASN A 133 -6.72 9.67 5.13
C ASN A 133 -8.06 10.41 4.94
N ALA A 134 -9.12 9.72 4.52
CA ALA A 134 -10.43 10.31 4.33
C ALA A 134 -11.02 10.83 5.66
N VAL A 135 -10.85 10.12 6.77
CA VAL A 135 -11.33 10.61 8.08
C VAL A 135 -10.53 11.81 8.56
N LEU A 136 -9.19 11.76 8.44
CA LEU A 136 -8.34 12.86 8.90
C LEU A 136 -8.45 14.11 8.02
N ASN A 137 -8.68 13.92 6.72
CA ASN A 137 -8.78 15.00 5.74
C ASN A 137 -9.84 14.67 4.68
N PRO A 138 -11.14 14.85 4.98
CA PRO A 138 -12.24 14.53 4.06
C PRO A 138 -12.20 15.35 2.77
N ASN A 139 -11.60 16.55 2.81
CA ASN A 139 -11.39 17.42 1.65
C ASN A 139 -10.03 17.19 0.97
N GLY A 140 -9.32 16.12 1.37
CA GLY A 140 -8.00 15.76 0.87
C GLY A 140 -8.05 14.94 -0.43
N CYS A 141 -6.95 14.24 -0.68
CA CYS A 141 -6.80 13.38 -1.85
C CYS A 141 -6.64 11.91 -1.45
N CYS A 142 -7.04 11.00 -2.34
CA CYS A 142 -6.68 9.59 -2.24
C CYS A 142 -5.15 9.44 -2.16
N PRO A 143 -4.60 8.81 -1.10
CA PRO A 143 -3.15 8.67 -0.95
C PRO A 143 -2.53 7.74 -1.99
N VAL A 144 -3.35 6.97 -2.72
CA VAL A 144 -2.91 6.06 -3.77
C VAL A 144 -2.83 6.78 -5.11
N SER A 145 -3.92 7.40 -5.57
CA SER A 145 -3.96 8.05 -6.89
C SER A 145 -3.63 9.54 -6.89
N GLY A 146 -3.65 10.19 -5.72
CA GLY A 146 -3.48 11.64 -5.57
C GLY A 146 -4.68 12.46 -6.02
N ARG A 147 -5.78 11.81 -6.42
CA ARG A 147 -7.01 12.48 -6.87
C ARG A 147 -7.84 12.94 -5.67
N PRO A 148 -8.49 14.12 -5.74
CA PRO A 148 -9.31 14.63 -4.64
C PRO A 148 -10.46 13.67 -4.34
N TYR A 149 -10.84 13.60 -3.07
CA TYR A 149 -12.08 12.96 -2.67
C TYR A 149 -13.29 13.77 -3.12
N GLU A 150 -14.40 13.08 -3.30
CA GLU A 150 -15.71 13.70 -3.47
C GLU A 150 -16.48 13.60 -2.16
N TYR A 151 -17.18 14.67 -1.77
CA TYR A 151 -18.01 14.69 -0.57
C TYR A 151 -19.48 14.79 -0.98
N ASP A 152 -20.31 13.87 -0.49
CA ASP A 152 -21.76 13.91 -0.67
C ASP A 152 -22.41 14.57 0.55
N ASP A 153 -22.82 15.82 0.38
CA ASP A 153 -23.51 16.62 1.40
C ASP A 153 -24.84 16.01 1.86
N GLN A 154 -25.50 15.18 1.05
CA GLN A 154 -26.79 14.59 1.40
C GLN A 154 -26.64 13.43 2.37
N THR A 155 -25.57 12.65 2.21
CA THR A 155 -25.32 11.44 3.00
C THR A 155 -24.22 11.64 4.04
N GLY A 156 -23.44 12.72 3.95
CA GLY A 156 -22.27 12.96 4.81
C GLY A 156 -21.14 11.95 4.54
N THR A 157 -20.99 11.51 3.29
CA THR A 157 -20.03 10.48 2.91
C THR A 157 -18.90 11.02 2.06
N VAL A 158 -17.70 10.48 2.26
CA VAL A 158 -16.52 10.71 1.43
C VAL A 158 -16.37 9.57 0.44
N ILE A 159 -16.28 9.91 -0.83
CA ILE A 159 -16.16 8.98 -1.96
C ILE A 159 -14.75 9.07 -2.52
N CYS A 160 -14.11 7.91 -2.68
CA CYS A 160 -12.83 7.82 -3.37
C CYS A 160 -13.05 7.61 -4.87
N PRO A 161 -12.44 8.41 -5.75
CA PRO A 161 -12.62 8.27 -7.20
C PRO A 161 -12.03 6.98 -7.78
N GLU A 162 -11.18 6.28 -7.03
CA GLU A 162 -10.65 4.96 -7.39
C GLU A 162 -11.46 3.80 -6.76
N GLY A 163 -12.55 4.09 -6.04
CA GLY A 163 -13.41 3.08 -5.43
C GLY A 163 -12.83 2.42 -4.17
N HIS A 164 -11.70 2.91 -3.62
CA HIS A 164 -11.09 2.34 -2.41
C HIS A 164 -11.98 2.43 -1.15
N LEU A 165 -13.02 3.26 -1.18
CA LEU A 165 -14.00 3.41 -0.09
C LEU A 165 -15.34 2.73 -0.40
N GLY A 166 -15.41 1.88 -1.44
CA GLY A 166 -16.65 1.28 -1.89
C GLY A 166 -17.66 2.34 -2.32
N ASP A 167 -18.90 2.24 -1.82
CA ASP A 167 -19.98 3.19 -2.10
C ASP A 167 -19.84 4.53 -1.35
N GLY A 168 -18.84 4.67 -0.48
CA GLY A 168 -18.57 5.88 0.31
C GLY A 168 -18.31 5.58 1.79
N LEU A 169 -17.54 6.45 2.43
CA LEU A 169 -17.23 6.40 3.85
C LEU A 169 -18.02 7.49 4.58
N ALA A 170 -18.98 7.10 5.42
CA ALA A 170 -19.63 8.05 6.32
C ALA A 170 -18.61 8.59 7.33
N ILE A 171 -18.42 9.91 7.35
CA ILE A 171 -17.50 10.57 8.28
C ILE A 171 -18.36 11.39 9.23
N ARG A 172 -18.80 10.74 10.31
CA ARG A 172 -19.58 11.40 11.36
C ARG A 172 -18.59 11.95 12.38
N SER A 173 -18.43 13.27 12.42
CA SER A 173 -17.41 13.95 13.23
C SER A 173 -17.45 13.66 14.73
N ASP A 174 -18.58 13.17 15.24
CA ASP A 174 -18.82 13.11 16.68
C ASP A 174 -18.82 11.68 17.24
N ASP A 175 -18.82 10.64 16.38
CA ASP A 175 -18.94 9.26 16.86
C ASP A 175 -17.71 8.85 17.69
N CYS A 176 -16.51 9.29 17.30
CA CYS A 176 -15.32 9.07 18.11
C CYS A 176 -15.39 9.81 19.46
N ALA A 177 -15.80 11.08 19.47
CA ALA A 177 -15.90 11.88 20.68
C ALA A 177 -16.93 11.29 21.66
N LEU A 178 -18.15 11.00 21.18
CA LEU A 178 -19.20 10.35 21.95
C LEU A 178 -18.75 9.00 22.52
N ARG A 179 -17.98 8.23 21.73
CA ARG A 179 -17.42 6.96 22.19
C ARG A 179 -16.37 7.16 23.27
N ARG A 180 -15.45 8.13 23.13
CA ARG A 180 -14.47 8.44 24.18
C ARG A 180 -15.15 8.86 25.47
N ASP A 181 -16.17 9.73 25.38
CA ASP A 181 -16.92 10.21 26.54
C ASP A 181 -17.68 9.07 27.23
N SER A 182 -18.29 8.17 26.45
CA SER A 182 -18.95 6.97 26.98
C SER A 182 -17.96 6.04 27.70
N VAL A 183 -16.74 5.86 27.17
CA VAL A 183 -15.70 5.04 27.82
C VAL A 183 -15.17 5.73 29.07
N ALA A 184 -15.04 7.07 29.05
CA ALA A 184 -14.61 7.84 30.19
C ALA A 184 -15.62 7.75 31.35
N ALA A 185 -16.92 7.81 31.04
CA ALA A 185 -17.98 7.60 32.01
C ALA A 185 -17.94 6.19 32.61
N GLU A 186 -17.75 5.16 31.78
CA GLU A 186 -17.64 3.77 32.24
C GLU A 186 -16.41 3.54 33.13
N LEU A 187 -15.28 4.19 32.83
CA LEU A 187 -14.10 4.19 33.71
C LEU A 187 -14.40 4.86 35.06
N SER A 188 -15.10 5.99 35.06
CA SER A 188 -15.53 6.64 36.30
C SER A 188 -16.45 5.75 37.14
N GLU A 189 -17.39 5.03 36.52
CA GLU A 189 -18.26 4.09 37.22
C GLU A 189 -17.49 2.90 37.80
N PHE A 190 -16.55 2.34 37.03
CA PHE A 190 -15.66 1.27 37.48
C PHE A 190 -14.83 1.70 38.71
N LEU A 191 -14.26 2.91 38.70
CA LEU A 191 -13.51 3.43 39.85
C LEU A 191 -14.42 3.70 41.05
N ALA A 192 -15.63 4.22 40.83
CA ALA A 192 -16.62 4.47 41.88
C ALA A 192 -17.12 3.17 42.55
N ALA A 193 -17.10 2.04 41.83
CA ALA A 193 -17.39 0.72 42.39
C ALA A 193 -16.25 0.16 43.27
N GLY A 194 -15.12 0.87 43.38
CA GLY A 194 -14.01 0.53 44.27
C GLY A 194 -12.92 -0.36 43.64
N TYR A 195 -12.97 -0.57 42.33
CA TYR A 195 -11.91 -1.27 41.60
C TYR A 195 -10.63 -0.41 41.51
N PRO A 196 -9.44 -1.03 41.44
CA PRO A 196 -8.18 -0.30 41.28
C PRO A 196 -8.11 0.35 39.91
N TYR A 197 -7.30 1.41 39.77
CA TYR A 197 -7.09 2.06 38.49
C TYR A 197 -6.44 1.08 37.48
N PRO A 198 -7.04 0.85 36.31
CA PRO A 198 -6.55 -0.16 35.37
C PRO A 198 -5.33 0.35 34.59
N GLU A 199 -4.41 -0.53 34.23
CA GLU A 199 -3.29 -0.26 33.33
C GLU A 199 -3.78 0.00 31.89
N ASN A 200 -4.88 -0.63 31.49
CA ASN A 200 -5.50 -0.47 30.19
C ASN A 200 -7.02 -0.76 30.22
N LEU A 201 -7.72 -0.39 29.16
CA LEU A 201 -9.20 -0.50 29.11
C LEU A 201 -9.74 -1.94 29.03
N GLU A 202 -8.93 -2.92 28.64
CA GLU A 202 -9.32 -4.34 28.70
C GLU A 202 -9.26 -4.88 30.13
N GLU A 203 -8.39 -4.33 30.97
CA GLU A 203 -8.27 -4.76 32.36
C GLU A 203 -9.53 -4.46 33.18
N MET A 204 -10.30 -3.43 32.84
CA MET A 204 -11.64 -3.19 33.42
C MET A 204 -12.53 -4.43 33.29
N TYR A 205 -12.53 -5.08 32.12
CA TYR A 205 -13.28 -6.31 31.86
C TYR A 205 -12.77 -7.47 32.71
N THR A 206 -11.45 -7.57 32.87
CA THR A 206 -10.84 -8.67 33.62
C THR A 206 -11.05 -8.53 35.12
N LEU A 207 -10.91 -7.32 35.67
CA LEU A 207 -11.04 -7.04 37.11
C LEU A 207 -12.49 -7.11 37.60
N SER A 208 -13.45 -6.79 36.73
CA SER A 208 -14.88 -6.78 37.06
C SER A 208 -15.63 -8.04 36.62
N ASP A 209 -14.93 -9.08 36.16
CA ASP A 209 -15.52 -10.30 35.58
C ASP A 209 -16.56 -10.00 34.49
N GLY A 210 -16.29 -8.96 33.70
CA GLY A 210 -17.12 -8.51 32.58
C GLY A 210 -18.31 -7.63 32.91
N GLU A 211 -18.44 -7.15 34.16
CA GLU A 211 -19.45 -6.14 34.53
C GLU A 211 -19.17 -4.77 33.90
N TYR A 212 -17.89 -4.38 33.85
CA TYR A 212 -17.38 -3.16 33.21
C TYR A 212 -16.42 -3.52 32.08
N GLY A 213 -16.16 -2.62 31.15
CA GLY A 213 -15.16 -2.82 30.12
C GLY A 213 -15.66 -3.61 28.92
N ARG A 214 -14.74 -3.87 27.98
CA ARG A 214 -14.97 -4.79 26.86
C ARG A 214 -13.76 -5.70 26.68
N ARG A 215 -14.03 -6.96 26.33
CA ARG A 215 -12.98 -7.90 25.91
C ARG A 215 -12.23 -7.35 24.70
N GLY A 216 -10.90 -7.28 24.80
CA GLY A 216 -10.04 -6.64 23.80
C GLY A 216 -10.10 -5.10 23.78
N GLY A 217 -10.82 -4.45 24.69
CA GLY A 217 -10.92 -3.00 24.79
C GLY A 217 -11.91 -2.35 23.81
N TYR A 218 -11.73 -1.05 23.59
CA TYR A 218 -12.63 -0.21 22.81
C TYR A 218 -11.94 0.28 21.54
N ARG A 219 -12.65 0.20 20.40
CA ARG A 219 -12.14 0.64 19.10
C ARG A 219 -12.75 1.97 18.67
N CYS A 220 -11.94 2.77 17.99
CA CYS A 220 -12.42 3.97 17.30
C CYS A 220 -13.40 3.56 16.19
N PRO A 221 -14.63 4.11 16.15
CA PRO A 221 -15.62 3.76 15.13
C PRO A 221 -15.18 4.14 13.71
N ASP A 222 -14.39 5.20 13.57
CA ASP A 222 -14.02 5.73 12.25
C ASP A 222 -12.90 4.93 11.58
N ASN A 223 -11.95 4.40 12.35
CA ASN A 223 -10.87 3.56 11.84
C ASN A 223 -11.20 2.05 11.93
N GLY A 224 -11.70 1.57 13.07
CA GLY A 224 -12.03 0.15 13.31
C GLY A 224 -10.84 -0.75 13.69
N TYR A 225 -9.60 -0.27 13.60
CA TYR A 225 -8.37 -1.01 13.94
C TYR A 225 -7.56 -0.36 15.07
N LYS A 226 -7.73 0.94 15.31
CA LYS A 226 -7.13 1.66 16.43
C LYS A 226 -7.99 1.52 17.68
N TYR A 227 -7.36 1.11 18.78
CA TYR A 227 -7.98 1.02 20.09
C TYR A 227 -7.76 2.30 20.88
N TYR A 228 -8.72 2.67 21.72
CA TYR A 228 -8.52 3.73 22.69
C TYR A 228 -7.50 3.29 23.74
N GLU A 229 -6.73 4.25 24.21
CA GLU A 229 -5.69 4.06 25.21
C GLU A 229 -6.03 4.89 26.46
N LEU A 230 -5.52 4.44 27.60
CA LEU A 230 -5.57 5.22 28.83
C LEU A 230 -4.29 6.03 28.93
N ARG A 231 -4.39 7.37 28.90
CA ARG A 231 -3.24 8.28 29.03
C ARG A 231 -3.57 9.38 30.04
N ASP A 232 -2.77 9.48 31.09
CA ASP A 232 -2.87 10.55 32.10
C ASP A 232 -4.29 10.76 32.68
N GLY A 233 -5.04 9.69 32.94
CA GLY A 233 -6.42 9.81 33.45
C GLY A 233 -7.48 10.08 32.39
N ALA A 234 -7.14 10.02 31.10
CA ALA A 234 -8.04 10.29 30.00
C ALA A 234 -8.12 9.13 29.00
N ILE A 235 -9.26 9.06 28.30
CA ILE A 235 -9.47 8.14 27.18
C ILE A 235 -8.93 8.80 25.92
N TYR A 236 -7.78 8.32 25.44
CA TYR A 236 -7.09 8.84 24.27
C TYR A 236 -7.42 8.00 23.03
N CYS A 237 -7.71 8.66 21.91
CA CYS A 237 -7.81 8.03 20.61
C CYS A 237 -6.52 8.23 19.81
N PRO A 238 -5.70 7.20 19.57
CA PRO A 238 -4.48 7.33 18.78
C PRO A 238 -4.73 7.59 17.29
N PHE A 239 -5.99 7.50 16.84
CA PHE A 239 -6.34 7.82 15.46
C PHE A 239 -6.62 9.31 15.26
N HIS A 240 -7.39 9.93 16.15
CA HIS A 240 -7.70 11.37 16.08
C HIS A 240 -6.73 12.23 16.90
N GLU A 241 -5.84 11.61 17.68
CA GLU A 241 -4.91 12.27 18.60
C GLU A 241 -5.60 13.16 19.66
N GLU A 242 -6.81 12.77 20.04
CA GLU A 242 -7.67 13.49 20.98
C GLU A 242 -7.97 12.68 22.24
N SER A 243 -8.22 13.37 23.35
CA SER A 243 -8.55 12.78 24.65
C SER A 243 -9.87 13.29 25.20
N SER A 244 -10.62 12.41 25.88
CA SER A 244 -11.71 12.81 26.77
C SER A 244 -11.32 12.51 28.21
N ALA A 245 -11.40 13.50 29.10
CA ALA A 245 -11.04 13.32 30.50
C ALA A 245 -12.04 12.39 31.21
N ALA A 246 -11.56 11.43 31.98
CA ALA A 246 -12.40 10.74 32.95
C ALA A 246 -12.54 11.61 34.20
N VAL A 247 -13.76 11.73 34.71
CA VAL A 247 -13.96 12.42 35.99
C VAL A 247 -13.48 11.48 37.09
N VAL A 248 -12.27 11.72 37.58
CA VAL A 248 -11.75 11.05 38.77
C VAL A 248 -12.12 11.92 39.97
N THR A 249 -13.29 11.70 40.56
CA THR A 249 -13.58 12.23 41.89
C THR A 249 -12.74 11.44 42.89
N GLN A 250 -11.73 12.10 43.48
CA GLN A 250 -10.97 11.60 44.64
C GLN A 250 -11.85 11.54 45.89
#